data_AF-A0AAD2K3P1-F1
#
_entry.id   AF-A0AAD2K3P1-F1
#
_cell.length_a   1.000
_cell.length_b   1.000
_cell.length_c   1.000
_cell.angle_alpha   90.00
_cell.angle_beta   90.00
_cell.angle_gamma   90.00
#
_symmetry.space_group_name_H-M   'P 1'
#
loop_
_entity.id
_entity.type
_entity.pdbx_description
1 polymer ?
#
loop_
_entity_poly.entity_id
_entity_poly.type
_entity_poly.pdbx_seq_one_letter_code
_entity_poly.pdbx_strand_id
1 'polypeptide(L)'
;MSSPVDYSSWSPASTSSDSRSGSPVHPASLVDPTTHSSAILQLMGVKFTPSVIDYIVECIADAVSYALIRGSRKPSRSRPSLRATSLPLDKFTHFVKMILARAEVKPAAVLVALAYVARARPHLAIASPEWALERVFLGALIVASKYTQD
;
A
#
# COMPACT_ATOMS: atom_id res chain seq x y z
N MET A 1 63.46 -47.52 -3.70
CA MET A 1 62.25 -47.77 -2.89
C MET A 1 61.68 -46.42 -2.48
N SER A 2 60.42 -46.19 -2.86
CA SER A 2 59.45 -45.27 -2.26
C SER A 2 59.64 -43.75 -2.37
N SER A 3 58.76 -43.17 -3.19
CA SER A 3 58.10 -41.83 -3.10
C SER A 3 57.50 -41.58 -1.68
N PRO A 4 56.92 -40.40 -1.32
CA PRO A 4 56.37 -39.36 -2.20
C PRO A 4 56.59 -37.89 -1.80
N VAL A 5 56.22 -37.05 -2.77
CA VAL A 5 55.94 -35.61 -2.70
C VAL A 5 54.79 -35.28 -1.74
N ASP A 6 55.04 -34.40 -0.78
CA ASP A 6 54.00 -33.78 0.06
C ASP A 6 53.32 -32.64 -0.73
N TYR A 7 52.14 -32.92 -1.27
CA TYR A 7 51.19 -31.88 -1.66
C TYR A 7 50.50 -31.36 -0.40
N SER A 8 51.02 -30.26 0.15
CA SER A 8 50.34 -29.52 1.21
C SER A 8 48.99 -29.03 0.69
N SER A 9 47.94 -29.59 1.29
CA SER A 9 46.54 -29.40 1.00
C SER A 9 46.14 -27.92 1.09
N TRP A 10 45.85 -27.30 -0.06
CA TRP A 10 45.14 -26.02 -0.11
C TRP A 10 43.69 -26.27 0.31
N SER A 11 43.32 -25.84 1.51
CA SER A 11 41.91 -25.80 1.94
C SER A 11 41.24 -24.59 1.30
N PRO A 12 40.17 -24.74 0.49
CA PRO A 12 39.39 -23.58 0.10
C PRO A 12 38.69 -23.06 1.36
N ALA A 13 38.98 -21.81 1.71
CA ALA A 13 38.20 -21.08 2.71
C ALA A 13 36.72 -21.27 2.39
N SER A 14 35.98 -21.76 3.37
CA SER A 14 34.54 -21.96 3.29
C SER A 14 33.93 -20.65 2.79
N THR A 15 33.49 -20.65 1.54
CA THR A 15 32.56 -19.65 1.04
C THR A 15 31.33 -19.81 1.89
N SER A 16 31.23 -19.00 2.95
CA SER A 16 29.97 -18.66 3.58
C SER A 16 29.14 -18.06 2.46
N SER A 17 28.38 -18.92 1.79
CA SER A 17 27.23 -18.55 1.01
C SER A 17 26.31 -17.86 1.99
N ASP A 18 26.53 -16.56 2.11
CA ASP A 18 25.63 -15.58 2.69
C ASP A 18 24.40 -15.62 1.78
N SER A 19 23.62 -16.69 1.97
CA SER A 19 22.23 -16.74 1.59
C SER A 19 21.60 -15.65 2.44
N ARG A 20 21.66 -14.44 1.91
CA ARG A 20 20.82 -13.32 2.28
C ARG A 20 19.39 -13.75 1.95
N SER A 21 18.88 -14.71 2.73
CA SER A 21 17.48 -14.80 3.07
C SER A 21 17.23 -13.52 3.85
N GLY A 22 17.04 -12.42 3.11
CA GLY A 22 16.65 -11.16 3.69
C GLY A 22 15.40 -11.46 4.50
N SER A 23 15.44 -11.16 5.81
CA SER A 23 14.27 -11.33 6.65
C SER A 23 13.10 -10.65 5.93
N PRO A 24 11.94 -11.30 5.77
CA PRO A 24 10.78 -10.68 5.14
C PRO A 24 10.20 -9.53 6.00
N VAL A 25 10.86 -9.24 7.12
CA VAL A 25 10.57 -8.23 8.11
C VAL A 25 11.58 -7.09 7.93
N HIS A 26 11.07 -5.85 7.93
CA HIS A 26 11.88 -4.65 7.85
C HIS A 26 12.88 -4.58 9.03
N PRO A 27 14.15 -4.17 8.82
CA PRO A 27 15.17 -4.14 9.88
C PRO A 27 14.81 -3.20 11.05
N ALA A 28 13.96 -2.20 10.81
CA ALA A 28 13.43 -1.33 11.88
C ALA A 28 12.24 -1.94 12.66
N SER A 29 11.80 -3.17 12.33
CA SER A 29 10.69 -3.81 13.03
C SER A 29 11.14 -4.32 14.40
N LEU A 30 10.51 -3.79 15.45
CA LEU A 30 10.68 -4.26 16.83
C LEU A 30 9.73 -5.44 17.17
N VAL A 31 8.98 -5.93 16.18
CA VAL A 31 7.98 -6.99 16.35
C VAL A 31 8.60 -8.32 15.94
N ASP A 32 8.47 -9.33 16.80
CA ASP A 32 9.02 -10.67 16.56
C ASP A 32 8.60 -11.21 15.17
N PRO A 33 9.55 -11.57 14.29
CA PRO A 33 9.31 -12.18 12.98
C PRO A 33 8.25 -13.27 12.96
N THR A 34 8.17 -14.09 14.02
CA THR A 34 7.23 -15.21 14.11
C THR A 34 5.77 -14.79 14.29
N THR A 35 5.54 -13.54 14.71
CA THR A 35 4.21 -12.97 14.91
C THR A 35 3.66 -12.26 13.67
N HIS A 36 4.49 -12.06 12.64
CA HIS A 36 4.02 -11.44 11.39
C HIS A 36 3.19 -12.44 10.58
N SER A 37 2.02 -11.99 10.14
CA SER A 37 1.23 -12.76 9.18
C SER A 37 1.96 -12.82 7.84
N SER A 38 2.30 -14.02 7.38
CA SER A 38 2.96 -14.24 6.08
C SER A 38 2.16 -13.68 4.91
N ALA A 39 0.82 -13.70 4.99
CA ALA A 39 -0.07 -13.10 4.00
C ALA A 39 0.10 -11.57 3.90
N ILE A 40 0.33 -10.89 5.03
CA ILE A 40 0.57 -9.43 5.06
C ILE A 40 1.93 -9.11 4.43
N LEU A 41 2.95 -9.89 4.74
CA LEU A 41 4.29 -9.70 4.15
C LEU A 41 4.28 -9.92 2.64
N GLN A 42 3.53 -10.92 2.16
CA GLN A 42 3.32 -11.16 0.73
C GLN A 42 2.59 -9.98 0.07
N LEU A 43 1.58 -9.40 0.74
CA LEU A 43 0.84 -8.25 0.24
C LEU A 43 1.73 -7.01 0.02
N MET A 44 2.78 -6.83 0.83
CA MET A 44 3.75 -5.74 0.63
C MET A 44 4.57 -5.89 -0.66
N GLY A 45 4.73 -7.12 -1.18
CA GLY A 45 5.44 -7.41 -2.42
C GLY A 45 4.56 -7.41 -3.68
N VAL A 46 3.26 -7.16 -3.54
CA VAL A 46 2.32 -7.21 -4.67
C VAL A 46 2.51 -6.01 -5.59
N LYS A 47 2.67 -6.28 -6.88
CA LYS A 47 2.68 -5.26 -7.93
C LYS A 47 1.28 -4.66 -8.10
N PHE A 48 1.19 -3.37 -8.45
CA PHE A 48 -0.08 -2.74 -8.77
C PHE A 48 -0.66 -3.30 -10.07
N THR A 49 -1.44 -4.38 -9.95
CA THR A 49 -2.24 -4.92 -11.05
C THR A 49 -3.48 -4.04 -11.26
N PRO A 50 -4.14 -4.11 -12.44
CA PRO A 50 -5.37 -3.36 -12.69
C PRO A 50 -6.43 -3.56 -11.60
N SER A 51 -6.61 -4.79 -11.12
CA SER A 51 -7.57 -5.11 -10.05
C SER A 51 -7.23 -4.44 -8.71
N VAL A 52 -5.95 -4.29 -8.38
CA VAL A 52 -5.53 -3.54 -7.18
C VAL A 52 -5.86 -2.06 -7.32
N ILE A 53 -5.68 -1.50 -8.53
CA ILE A 53 -6.01 -0.11 -8.82
C ILE A 53 -7.51 0.12 -8.72
N ASP A 54 -8.32 -0.77 -9.28
CA ASP A 54 -9.78 -0.70 -9.19
C ASP A 54 -10.24 -0.77 -7.73
N TYR A 55 -9.64 -1.64 -6.93
CA TYR A 55 -9.92 -1.74 -5.49
C TYR A 55 -9.56 -0.44 -4.72
N ILE A 56 -8.40 0.15 -5.02
CA ILE A 56 -8.01 1.45 -4.45
C ILE A 56 -9.06 2.51 -4.79
N VAL A 57 -9.45 2.58 -6.06
CA VAL A 57 -10.45 3.54 -6.54
C VAL A 57 -11.78 3.36 -5.83
N GLU A 58 -12.26 2.13 -5.70
CA GLU A 58 -13.51 1.80 -5.01
C GLU A 58 -13.47 2.20 -3.52
N CYS A 59 -12.37 1.91 -2.83
CA CYS A 59 -12.20 2.28 -1.42
C CYS A 59 -12.25 3.79 -1.18
N ILE A 60 -11.57 4.57 -2.02
CA ILE A 60 -11.59 6.04 -1.92
C ILE A 60 -12.97 6.59 -2.30
N ALA A 61 -13.58 6.04 -3.36
CA ALA A 61 -14.91 6.44 -3.80
C ALA A 61 -15.99 6.19 -2.74
N ASP A 62 -15.95 5.06 -2.04
CA ASP A 62 -16.87 4.76 -0.93
C ASP A 62 -16.67 5.76 0.23
N ALA A 63 -15.42 6.05 0.62
CA ALA A 63 -15.13 6.99 1.69
C ALA A 63 -15.61 8.41 1.38
N VAL A 64 -15.36 8.89 0.15
CA VAL A 64 -15.79 10.21 -0.31
C VAL A 64 -17.31 10.28 -0.44
N SER A 65 -17.94 9.26 -1.02
CA SER A 65 -19.39 9.19 -1.14
C SER A 65 -20.08 9.20 0.23
N TYR A 66 -19.55 8.43 1.18
CA TYR A 66 -20.03 8.43 2.57
C TYR A 66 -19.98 9.82 3.20
N ALA A 67 -18.85 10.52 3.04
CA ALA A 67 -18.67 11.86 3.59
C ALA A 67 -19.57 12.92 2.93
N LEU A 68 -19.78 12.84 1.62
CA LEU A 68 -20.69 13.72 0.88
C LEU A 68 -22.15 13.52 1.31
N ILE A 69 -22.60 12.26 1.39
CA ILE A 69 -23.96 11.91 1.85
C ILE A 69 -24.21 12.42 3.26
N ARG A 70 -23.22 12.28 4.15
CA ARG A 70 -23.30 12.78 5.53
C ARG A 70 -23.33 14.31 5.59
N GLY A 71 -22.56 14.98 4.73
CA GLY A 71 -22.52 16.44 4.62
C GLY A 71 -23.84 17.02 4.10
N SER A 72 -24.53 16.32 3.21
CA SER A 72 -25.88 16.64 2.75
C SER A 72 -26.92 16.24 3.80
N ARG A 73 -27.12 17.06 4.83
CA ARG A 73 -28.03 16.84 5.98
C ARG A 73 -29.54 16.81 5.61
N LYS A 74 -29.97 15.94 4.69
CA LYS A 74 -31.38 15.55 4.54
C LYS A 74 -31.50 14.06 4.83
N PRO A 75 -32.32 13.66 5.83
CA PRO A 75 -32.53 12.26 6.16
C PRO A 75 -33.44 11.63 5.09
N SER A 76 -32.89 11.29 3.92
CA SER A 76 -33.59 10.44 2.97
C SER A 76 -33.37 8.98 3.37
N ARG A 77 -34.46 8.27 3.65
CA ARG A 77 -34.52 6.87 4.11
C ARG A 77 -34.08 5.86 3.03
N SER A 78 -33.57 6.32 1.90
CA SER A 78 -33.05 5.54 0.79
C SER A 78 -31.52 5.59 0.80
N ARG A 79 -30.89 4.43 0.97
CA ARG A 79 -29.44 4.23 0.80
C ARG A 79 -29.03 4.84 -0.54
N PRO A 80 -28.28 5.96 -0.58
CA PRO A 80 -27.89 6.55 -1.85
C PRO A 80 -26.98 5.54 -2.55
N SER A 81 -27.40 5.04 -3.69
CA SER A 81 -26.51 4.27 -4.56
C SER A 81 -25.29 5.14 -4.87
N LEU A 82 -24.09 4.56 -4.88
CA LEU A 82 -22.88 5.24 -5.37
C LEU A 82 -23.09 5.86 -6.76
N ARG A 83 -24.06 5.36 -7.54
CA ARG A 83 -24.49 5.91 -8.83
C ARG A 83 -25.22 7.26 -8.75
N ALA A 84 -25.80 7.62 -7.61
CA ALA A 84 -26.57 8.87 -7.45
C ALA A 84 -25.67 10.10 -7.33
N THR A 85 -24.42 9.91 -6.90
CA THR A 85 -23.38 10.94 -6.93
C THR A 85 -22.49 10.61 -8.12
N SER A 86 -22.73 11.25 -9.27
CA SER A 86 -21.91 11.08 -10.48
C SER A 86 -20.48 11.56 -10.21
N LEU A 87 -19.67 10.71 -9.59
CA LEU A 87 -18.25 10.94 -9.36
C LEU A 87 -17.50 10.58 -10.65
N PRO A 88 -16.53 11.40 -11.09
CA PRO A 88 -15.78 11.15 -12.32
C PRO A 88 -14.71 10.05 -12.10
N LEU A 89 -15.15 8.80 -11.88
CA LEU A 89 -14.27 7.68 -11.54
C LEU A 89 -13.22 7.40 -12.62
N ASP A 90 -13.54 7.54 -13.91
CA ASP A 90 -12.57 7.29 -14.98
C ASP A 90 -11.36 8.24 -14.91
N LYS A 91 -11.62 9.53 -14.65
CA LYS A 91 -10.56 10.54 -14.49
C LYS A 91 -9.73 10.24 -13.25
N PHE A 92 -10.39 9.86 -12.17
CA PHE A 92 -9.71 9.52 -10.92
C PHE A 92 -8.88 8.23 -11.05
N THR A 93 -9.37 7.20 -11.74
CA THR A 93 -8.62 5.98 -12.03
C THR A 93 -7.35 6.28 -12.83
N HIS A 94 -7.45 7.16 -13.84
CA HIS A 94 -6.27 7.63 -14.56
C HIS A 94 -5.31 8.38 -13.63
N PHE A 95 -5.82 9.24 -12.75
CA PHE A 95 -5.00 9.96 -11.77
C PHE A 95 -4.24 9.00 -10.83
N VAL A 96 -4.91 7.99 -10.29
CA VAL A 96 -4.28 6.96 -9.44
C VAL A 96 -3.20 6.21 -10.22
N LYS A 97 -3.48 5.76 -11.45
CA LYS A 97 -2.48 5.11 -12.33
C LYS A 97 -1.24 5.98 -12.52
N MET A 98 -1.44 7.26 -12.80
CA MET A 98 -0.35 8.21 -13.00
C MET A 98 0.51 8.39 -11.76
N ILE A 99 -0.10 8.51 -10.58
CA ILE A 99 0.65 8.63 -9.32
C ILE A 99 1.41 7.35 -9.02
N LEU A 100 0.77 6.19 -9.10
CA LEU A 100 1.42 4.91 -8.80
C LEU A 100 2.59 4.63 -9.76
N ALA A 101 2.46 5.01 -11.04
CA ALA A 101 3.52 4.84 -12.03
C ALA A 101 4.67 5.86 -11.87
N ARG A 102 4.38 7.11 -11.51
CA ARG A 102 5.39 8.19 -11.49
C ARG A 102 6.06 8.41 -10.14
N ALA A 103 5.34 8.16 -9.05
CA ALA A 103 5.82 8.45 -7.71
C ALA A 103 6.52 7.24 -7.05
N GLU A 104 6.73 6.15 -7.80
CA GLU A 104 7.42 4.92 -7.36
C GLU A 104 7.00 4.47 -5.95
N VAL A 105 5.69 4.55 -5.71
CA VAL A 105 5.12 4.37 -4.39
C VAL A 105 5.24 2.92 -3.97
N LYS A 106 5.82 2.65 -2.80
CA LYS A 106 5.86 1.30 -2.23
C LYS A 106 4.43 0.80 -1.97
N PRO A 107 4.08 -0.47 -2.29
CA PRO A 107 2.76 -1.03 -2.00
C PRO A 107 2.32 -0.86 -0.54
N ALA A 108 3.27 -0.98 0.40
CA ALA A 108 3.03 -0.75 1.83
C ALA A 108 2.48 0.67 2.13
N ALA A 109 2.99 1.71 1.46
CA ALA A 109 2.51 3.08 1.66
C ALA A 109 1.05 3.23 1.19
N VAL A 110 0.67 2.58 0.10
CA VAL A 110 -0.72 2.58 -0.40
C VAL A 110 -1.65 1.86 0.57
N LEU A 111 -1.25 0.71 1.10
CA LEU A 111 -2.05 -0.04 2.08
C LEU A 111 -2.26 0.78 3.37
N VAL A 112 -1.22 1.46 3.85
CA VAL A 112 -1.32 2.35 5.01
C VAL A 112 -2.23 3.54 4.70
N ALA A 113 -2.13 4.11 3.50
CA ALA A 113 -3.03 5.19 3.04
C ALA A 113 -4.50 4.73 3.05
N LEU A 114 -4.80 3.55 2.51
CA LEU A 114 -6.16 2.98 2.55
C LEU A 114 -6.65 2.75 3.98
N ALA A 115 -5.79 2.27 4.88
CA ALA A 115 -6.12 2.11 6.29
C ALA A 115 -6.42 3.46 6.97
N TYR A 116 -5.67 4.51 6.65
CA TYR A 116 -5.94 5.87 7.12
C TYR A 116 -7.26 6.40 6.58
N VAL A 117 -7.58 6.19 5.31
CA VAL A 117 -8.88 6.60 4.73
C VAL A 117 -10.04 5.86 5.41
N ALA A 118 -9.91 4.55 5.61
CA ALA A 118 -10.93 3.74 6.30
C ALA A 118 -11.21 4.26 7.72
N ARG A 119 -10.16 4.63 8.46
CA ARG A 119 -10.27 5.22 9.82
C ARG A 119 -10.79 6.66 9.80
N ALA A 120 -10.42 7.44 8.80
CA ALA A 120 -10.83 8.84 8.67
C ALA A 120 -12.26 8.98 8.15
N ARG A 121 -12.80 7.98 7.47
CA ARG A 121 -14.17 7.96 6.91
C ARG A 121 -15.27 8.51 7.85
N PRO A 122 -15.41 8.09 9.12
CA PRO A 122 -16.42 8.65 10.04
C PRO A 122 -16.12 10.08 10.50
N HIS A 123 -14.92 10.59 10.25
CA HIS A 123 -14.50 11.94 10.63
C HIS A 123 -14.36 12.88 9.43
N LEU A 124 -14.40 12.37 8.19
CA LEU A 124 -14.33 13.17 6.98
C LEU A 124 -15.55 14.09 6.85
N ALA A 125 -15.27 15.36 6.62
CA ALA A 125 -16.25 16.36 6.22
C ALA A 125 -15.76 16.99 4.92
N ILE A 126 -16.49 16.74 3.83
CA ILE A 126 -16.14 17.26 2.50
C ILE A 126 -17.04 18.46 2.20
N ALA A 127 -16.43 19.65 2.18
CA ALA A 127 -17.14 20.90 1.89
C ALA A 127 -17.38 21.12 0.38
N SER A 128 -16.46 20.66 -0.46
CA SER A 128 -16.59 20.72 -1.93
C SER A 128 -16.38 19.33 -2.53
N PRO A 129 -17.30 18.85 -3.39
CA PRO A 129 -17.14 17.58 -4.10
C PRO A 129 -16.07 17.65 -5.20
N GLU A 130 -15.67 18.85 -5.62
CA GLU A 130 -14.67 19.04 -6.66
C GLU A 130 -13.32 18.50 -6.21
N TRP A 131 -12.71 17.64 -7.04
CA TRP A 131 -11.43 16.98 -6.80
C TRP A 131 -11.36 16.24 -5.45
N ALA A 132 -12.51 15.85 -4.90
CA ALA A 132 -12.56 15.28 -3.56
C ALA A 132 -11.86 13.93 -3.50
N LEU A 133 -11.99 13.11 -4.54
CA LEU A 133 -11.32 11.82 -4.66
C LEU A 133 -9.79 11.99 -4.68
N GLU A 134 -9.31 12.90 -5.53
CA GLU A 134 -7.89 13.21 -5.70
C GLU A 134 -7.29 13.73 -4.40
N ARG A 135 -7.98 14.67 -3.72
CA ARG A 135 -7.51 15.25 -2.46
C ARG A 135 -7.45 14.22 -1.34
N VAL A 136 -8.47 13.36 -1.21
CA VAL A 136 -8.49 12.31 -0.18
C VAL A 136 -7.40 11.28 -0.42
N PHE A 137 -7.26 10.81 -1.67
CA PHE A 137 -6.21 9.86 -2.03
C PHE A 137 -4.81 10.43 -1.81
N LEU A 138 -4.52 11.61 -2.37
CA LEU A 138 -3.20 12.22 -2.29
C LEU A 138 -2.85 12.60 -0.85
N GLY A 139 -3.80 13.17 -0.10
CA GLY A 139 -3.60 13.53 1.30
C GLY A 139 -3.27 12.31 2.16
N ALA A 140 -4.03 11.21 2.02
CA ALA A 140 -3.75 9.97 2.72
C ALA A 140 -2.39 9.38 2.32
N LEU A 141 -2.05 9.45 1.04
CA LEU A 141 -0.80 8.92 0.53
C LEU A 141 0.42 9.68 1.05
N ILE A 142 0.38 11.02 1.06
CA ILE A 142 1.45 11.86 1.60
C ILE A 142 1.68 11.54 3.09
N VAL A 143 0.59 11.44 3.87
CA VAL A 143 0.68 11.11 5.29
C VAL A 143 1.25 9.70 5.47
N ALA A 144 0.81 8.72 4.69
CA ALA A 144 1.31 7.36 4.76
C ALA A 144 2.80 7.27 4.39
N SER A 145 3.24 7.95 3.33
CA SER A 145 4.65 7.98 2.91
C SER A 145 5.56 8.50 4.03
N LYS A 146 5.12 9.50 4.80
CA LYS A 146 5.89 10.01 5.96
C LYS A 146 6.20 8.93 7.01
N TYR A 147 5.35 7.93 7.18
CA TYR A 147 5.50 6.89 8.21
C TYR A 147 5.93 5.52 7.66
N THR A 148 6.11 5.40 6.34
CA THR A 148 6.44 4.14 5.67
C THR A 148 7.71 4.22 4.82
N GLN A 149 8.20 5.42 4.54
CA GLN A 149 9.50 5.65 3.93
C GLN A 149 10.47 6.03 5.04
N ASP A 150 11.41 5.12 5.32
CA ASP A 150 12.65 5.38 6.06
C ASP A 150 13.69 5.92 5.07
#